data_AF-A0A1Y3XDK7-F1
#
_entry.id   AF-A0A1Y3XDK7-F1
#
_cell.length_a   1.000
_cell.length_b   1.000
_cell.length_c   1.000
_cell.angle_alpha   90.00
_cell.angle_beta   90.00
_cell.angle_gamma   90.00
#
_symmetry.space_group_name_H-M   'P 1'
#
loop_
_entity.id
_entity.type
_entity.pdbx_description
1 polymer ?
#
loop_
_entity_poly.entity_id
_entity_poly.type
_entity_poly.pdbx_seq_one_letter_code
_entity_poly.pdbx_strand_id
1 'polypeptide(L)'
;MKLTNLSHIVSIGLLVLTTSCSSHRFTTASGLQPKAFLQKVEGQKTSLYKITNSKGIEACITNYGARVVSLMVPDKNGKLEDIVCGFSNIEDYISQSQNYGATVGRYIGRILNAQYTLEGKTYHLQANHSLGHTAHGGNPNFGARMWKATHVSPSSVTLHYLSPDGENGFPGNLHISVTYTLTEDNALDIRYEATTDKTTVLNLCNHSFFNISGNLNQSVENQTMWVDADYFSAYDRNKCVTGELWPVASTPLDFRIPHKLADHINNDYGQLNIVNGYDHAWALNHPGNDTHVAAWIYDEKSGRKMEIYTTEPAIHIYTGNGLKGKVKGKNNIYYPFRGAVCFETCHFQDSPNNPQFPSTTLHPDETFTSHTVYKFVNVR
;
A
#
# COMPACT_ATOMS: atom_id res chain seq x y z
N MET A 1 70.77 31.73 14.86
CA MET A 1 70.42 30.30 15.05
C MET A 1 69.38 30.24 16.16
N LYS A 2 68.13 29.87 15.80
CA LYS A 2 66.98 29.46 16.66
C LYS A 2 66.51 30.47 17.75
N LEU A 3 65.33 31.10 17.69
CA LEU A 3 63.90 30.67 17.62
C LEU A 3 63.19 31.05 18.94
N THR A 4 62.13 31.89 18.84
CA THR A 4 60.78 31.77 19.49
C THR A 4 60.63 31.89 21.02
N ASN A 5 59.55 32.38 21.64
CA ASN A 5 58.14 32.58 21.26
C ASN A 5 57.50 33.67 22.16
N LEU A 6 56.67 34.54 21.58
CA LEU A 6 55.71 35.39 22.29
C LEU A 6 54.33 34.73 22.18
N SER A 7 53.74 34.34 23.30
CA SER A 7 52.44 33.68 23.39
C SER A 7 51.29 34.68 23.25
N HIS A 8 50.59 34.66 22.12
CA HIS A 8 49.28 35.28 21.95
C HIS A 8 48.18 34.28 22.35
N ILE A 9 47.39 34.65 23.36
CA ILE A 9 46.15 33.96 23.75
C ILE A 9 45.08 34.40 22.74
N VAL A 10 44.68 33.47 21.85
CA VAL A 10 43.50 33.62 20.99
C VAL A 10 42.33 32.92 21.66
N SER A 11 41.41 33.69 22.22
CA SER A 11 40.12 33.18 22.70
C SER A 11 39.27 32.71 21.51
N ILE A 12 39.16 31.40 21.35
CA ILE A 12 38.22 30.79 20.38
C ILE A 12 36.82 30.92 20.95
N GLY A 13 36.01 31.79 20.35
CA GLY A 13 34.58 31.88 20.61
C GLY A 13 33.89 30.58 20.22
N LEU A 14 33.25 29.94 21.19
CA LEU A 14 32.42 28.76 21.00
C LEU A 14 31.15 29.17 20.23
N LEU A 15 31.13 28.95 18.91
CA LEU A 15 29.96 29.17 18.08
C LEU A 15 28.93 28.06 18.38
N VAL A 16 27.95 28.38 19.23
CA VAL A 16 26.79 27.52 19.47
C VAL A 16 25.99 27.46 18.17
N LEU A 17 26.12 26.36 17.43
CA LEU A 17 25.25 26.01 16.31
C LEU A 17 23.85 25.73 16.86
N THR A 18 23.01 26.75 16.87
CA THR A 18 21.58 26.59 17.05
C THR A 18 21.04 25.87 15.81
N THR A 19 20.75 24.58 15.94
CA THR A 19 19.95 23.83 14.96
C THR A 19 18.55 24.44 14.94
N SER A 20 18.35 25.38 14.02
CA SER A 20 17.03 25.93 13.71
C SER A 20 16.12 24.79 13.29
N CYS A 21 15.10 24.51 14.10
CA CYS A 21 13.93 23.75 13.71
C CYS A 21 13.24 24.47 12.54
N SER A 22 13.66 24.18 11.31
CA SER A 22 12.94 24.57 10.11
C SER A 22 11.63 23.79 10.05
N SER A 23 10.60 24.32 10.71
CA SER A 23 9.23 23.86 10.53
C SER A 23 8.91 23.75 9.03
N HIS A 24 8.60 22.53 8.60
CA HIS A 24 8.45 22.10 7.21
C HIS A 24 7.44 22.98 6.45
N ARG A 25 7.96 23.94 5.68
CA ARG A 25 7.20 24.70 4.68
C ARG A 25 7.65 24.24 3.31
N PHE A 26 7.10 23.12 2.84
CA PHE A 26 7.15 22.77 1.44
C PHE A 26 5.75 22.85 0.85
N THR A 27 5.67 23.29 -0.39
CA THR A 27 4.47 23.16 -1.21
C THR A 27 4.47 21.77 -1.84
N THR A 28 3.33 21.11 -1.82
CA THR A 28 3.09 19.86 -2.55
C THR A 28 2.40 20.20 -3.86
N ALA A 29 2.72 19.47 -4.93
CA ALA A 29 2.03 19.58 -6.21
C ALA A 29 0.54 19.19 -6.11
N SER A 30 0.18 18.35 -5.15
CA SER A 30 -1.21 17.99 -4.81
C SER A 30 -1.97 19.06 -4.02
N GLY A 31 -1.31 20.13 -3.56
CA GLY A 31 -1.92 21.19 -2.74
C GLY A 31 -2.12 20.84 -1.26
N LEU A 32 -1.77 19.62 -0.84
CA LEU A 32 -1.72 19.21 0.56
C LEU A 32 -0.83 20.11 1.40
N GLN A 33 -1.33 20.49 2.57
CA GLN A 33 -0.63 21.37 3.50
C GLN A 33 0.05 20.53 4.59
N PRO A 34 1.39 20.49 4.70
CA PRO A 34 2.08 19.66 5.70
C PRO A 34 1.59 19.89 7.14
N LYS A 35 1.19 21.12 7.47
CA LYS A 35 0.61 21.47 8.78
C LYS A 35 -0.69 20.73 9.11
N ALA A 36 -1.50 20.40 8.10
CA ALA A 36 -2.74 19.64 8.27
C ALA A 36 -2.48 18.17 8.63
N PHE A 37 -1.23 17.73 8.57
CA PHE A 37 -0.79 16.39 8.93
C PHE A 37 0.00 16.35 10.25
N LEU A 38 0.02 17.46 11.00
CA LEU A 38 0.71 17.55 12.30
C LEU A 38 -0.29 17.39 13.45
N GLN A 39 -0.25 16.23 14.10
CA GLN A 39 -1.00 15.91 15.31
C GLN A 39 -0.14 15.02 16.21
N LYS A 40 -0.51 14.89 17.49
CA LYS A 40 0.09 13.92 18.40
C LYS A 40 -0.81 12.69 18.49
N VAL A 41 -0.29 11.52 18.10
CA VAL A 41 -0.96 10.22 18.13
C VAL A 41 0.01 9.22 18.77
N GLU A 42 -0.47 8.38 19.69
CA GLU A 42 0.38 7.39 20.40
C GLU A 42 1.67 8.00 21.00
N GLY A 43 1.61 9.25 21.47
CA GLY A 43 2.77 9.96 22.02
C GLY A 43 3.74 10.54 20.98
N GLN A 44 3.60 10.19 19.71
CA GLN A 44 4.45 10.60 18.59
C GLN A 44 3.79 11.69 17.74
N LYS A 45 4.59 12.46 16.99
CA LYS A 45 4.06 13.46 16.05
C LYS A 45 3.84 12.81 14.69
N THR A 46 2.65 12.99 14.12
CA THR A 46 2.39 12.70 12.72
C THR A 46 3.06 13.76 11.85
N SER A 47 3.48 13.36 10.65
CA SER A 47 4.19 14.17 9.67
C SER A 47 3.77 13.79 8.25
N LEU A 48 3.96 14.72 7.32
CA LEU A 48 3.89 14.48 5.88
C LEU A 48 5.30 14.61 5.30
N TYR A 49 5.74 13.61 4.57
CA TYR A 49 7.02 13.53 3.88
C TYR A 49 6.75 13.66 2.39
N LYS A 50 7.46 14.57 1.73
CA LYS A 50 7.42 14.70 0.28
C LYS A 50 8.67 14.06 -0.32
N ILE A 51 8.47 13.20 -1.32
CA ILE A 51 9.52 12.64 -2.15
C ILE A 51 9.26 12.97 -3.63
N THR A 52 10.32 13.20 -4.40
CA THR A 52 10.29 13.58 -5.82
C THR A 52 11.43 12.91 -6.59
N ASN A 53 11.25 12.61 -7.88
CA ASN A 53 12.36 12.27 -8.79
C ASN A 53 12.73 13.46 -9.70
N SER A 54 13.78 13.31 -10.53
CA SER A 54 14.19 14.40 -11.44
C SER A 54 13.21 14.66 -12.61
N LYS A 55 12.28 13.73 -12.86
CA LYS A 55 11.27 13.81 -13.94
C LYS A 55 9.99 14.53 -13.52
N GLY A 56 9.85 14.87 -12.24
CA GLY A 56 8.76 15.70 -11.72
C GLY A 56 7.56 14.93 -11.17
N ILE A 57 7.61 13.60 -11.04
CA ILE A 57 6.61 12.91 -10.21
C ILE A 57 6.86 13.20 -8.73
N GLU A 58 5.78 13.31 -7.96
CA GLU A 58 5.81 13.64 -6.53
C GLU A 58 4.90 12.67 -5.77
N ALA A 59 5.37 12.16 -4.63
CA ALA A 59 4.55 11.41 -3.70
C ALA A 59 4.62 12.05 -2.32
N CYS A 60 3.49 12.09 -1.63
CA CYS A 60 3.43 12.47 -0.22
C CYS A 60 3.12 11.24 0.62
N ILE A 61 3.98 10.95 1.59
CA ILE A 61 3.85 9.82 2.52
C ILE A 61 3.60 10.36 3.92
N THR A 62 2.73 9.74 4.71
CA THR A 62 2.62 10.04 6.15
C THR A 62 3.10 8.88 7.00
N ASN A 63 3.67 9.19 8.17
CA ASN A 63 4.08 8.17 9.13
C ASN A 63 2.93 7.62 9.98
N TYR A 64 1.69 8.08 9.79
CA TYR A 64 0.51 7.40 10.33
C TYR A 64 0.03 6.34 9.34
N GLY A 65 0.29 5.08 9.67
CA GLY A 65 -0.04 3.94 8.81
C GLY A 65 0.91 3.69 7.65
N ALA A 66 2.07 4.34 7.64
CA ALA A 66 3.05 4.33 6.55
C ALA A 66 2.37 4.36 5.17
N ARG A 67 1.82 5.54 4.85
CA ARG A 67 0.68 5.65 3.95
C ARG A 67 0.98 6.61 2.81
N VAL A 68 0.65 6.21 1.59
CA VAL A 68 0.69 7.07 0.39
C VAL A 68 -0.54 7.99 0.43
N VAL A 69 -0.31 9.28 0.65
CA VAL A 69 -1.36 10.30 0.78
C VAL A 69 -1.69 10.93 -0.58
N SER A 70 -0.69 11.15 -1.43
CA SER A 70 -0.85 11.61 -2.81
C SER A 70 0.25 11.05 -3.71
N LEU A 71 -0.07 10.93 -4.99
CA LEU A 71 0.86 10.49 -6.03
C LEU A 71 0.56 11.25 -7.32
N MET A 72 1.44 12.19 -7.65
CA MET A 72 1.29 13.10 -8.79
C MET A 72 2.00 12.54 -10.01
N VAL A 73 1.25 12.24 -11.08
CA VAL A 73 1.76 11.60 -12.29
C VAL A 73 1.39 12.41 -13.53
N PRO A 74 2.31 12.67 -14.47
CA PRO A 74 2.00 13.44 -15.68
C PRO A 74 1.13 12.62 -16.63
N ASP A 75 0.20 13.27 -17.32
CA ASP A 75 -0.49 12.69 -18.48
C ASP A 75 0.39 12.79 -19.74
N LYS A 76 -0.13 12.35 -20.90
CA LYS A 76 0.57 12.43 -22.19
C LYS A 76 0.92 13.86 -22.64
N ASN A 77 0.30 14.89 -22.04
CA ASN A 77 0.56 16.30 -22.28
C ASN A 77 1.43 16.94 -21.17
N GLY A 78 1.90 16.16 -20.20
CA GLY A 78 2.72 16.64 -19.07
C GLY A 78 1.93 17.23 -17.90
N LYS A 79 0.59 17.14 -17.90
CA LYS A 79 -0.23 17.63 -16.79
C LYS A 79 -0.14 16.67 -15.60
N LEU A 80 0.42 17.14 -14.48
CA LEU A 80 0.43 16.40 -13.22
C LEU A 80 -0.97 16.37 -12.60
N GLU A 81 -1.45 15.18 -12.25
CA GLU A 81 -2.66 14.98 -11.44
C GLU A 81 -2.41 13.97 -10.34
N ASP A 82 -3.15 14.10 -9.24
CA ASP A 82 -3.15 13.14 -8.14
C ASP A 82 -3.98 11.91 -8.53
N ILE A 83 -3.35 10.75 -8.58
CA ILE A 83 -4.00 9.52 -9.06
C ILE A 83 -4.43 8.58 -7.94
N VAL A 84 -4.33 8.98 -6.66
CA VAL A 84 -4.76 8.14 -5.52
C VAL A 84 -5.83 8.82 -4.68
N CYS A 85 -6.80 8.06 -4.17
CA CYS A 85 -7.75 8.55 -3.16
C CYS A 85 -7.05 8.77 -1.80
N GLY A 86 -7.66 9.60 -0.96
CA GLY A 86 -7.18 9.87 0.39
C GLY A 86 -7.82 11.11 1.01
N PHE A 87 -7.22 11.63 2.08
CA PHE A 87 -7.69 12.82 2.78
C PHE A 87 -6.68 13.96 2.76
N SER A 88 -7.16 15.18 2.99
CA SER A 88 -6.35 16.40 3.02
C SER A 88 -5.71 16.71 4.37
N ASN A 89 -6.04 15.95 5.42
CA ASN A 89 -5.53 16.14 6.78
C ASN A 89 -5.45 14.81 7.53
N ILE A 90 -4.74 14.79 8.65
CA ILE A 90 -4.54 13.59 9.46
C ILE A 90 -5.76 13.18 10.29
N GLU A 91 -6.60 14.13 10.71
CA GLU A 91 -7.79 13.88 11.52
C GLU A 91 -8.80 12.98 10.79
N ASP A 92 -8.97 13.19 9.49
CA ASP A 92 -9.81 12.33 8.65
C ASP A 92 -9.24 10.90 8.54
N TYR A 93 -7.91 10.74 8.45
CA TYR A 93 -7.30 9.39 8.45
C TYR A 93 -7.47 8.68 9.81
N ILE A 94 -7.50 9.40 10.92
CA ILE A 94 -7.71 8.83 12.26
C ILE A 94 -9.17 8.47 12.48
N SER A 95 -10.10 9.33 12.03
CA SER A 95 -11.53 9.17 12.28
C SER A 95 -12.21 8.18 11.32
N GLN A 96 -11.63 7.95 10.14
CA GLN A 96 -12.17 7.04 9.14
C GLN A 96 -11.46 5.68 9.20
N SER A 97 -12.22 4.59 9.19
CA SER A 97 -11.67 3.22 9.17
C SER A 97 -11.15 2.76 7.80
N GLN A 98 -11.00 3.67 6.83
CA GLN A 98 -10.58 3.33 5.47
C GLN A 98 -9.05 3.24 5.34
N ASN A 99 -8.57 2.20 4.66
CA ASN A 99 -7.15 1.94 4.48
C ASN A 99 -6.52 2.72 3.30
N TYR A 100 -7.10 3.85 2.85
CA TYR A 100 -6.57 4.62 1.72
C TYR A 100 -5.05 4.79 1.83
N GLY A 101 -4.31 4.17 0.91
CA GLY A 101 -2.86 4.24 0.78
C GLY A 101 -2.04 3.58 1.88
N ALA A 102 -2.64 2.90 2.86
CA ALA A 102 -1.93 2.43 4.05
C ALA A 102 -1.07 1.21 3.77
N THR A 103 0.01 1.06 4.55
CA THR A 103 0.60 -0.27 4.77
C THR A 103 -0.31 -1.07 5.68
N VAL A 104 -0.83 -2.19 5.17
CA VAL A 104 -1.74 -3.08 5.91
C VAL A 104 -0.97 -4.31 6.40
N GLY A 105 -1.23 -4.68 7.65
CA GLY A 105 -0.65 -5.85 8.30
C GLY A 105 -1.18 -5.98 9.74
N ARG A 106 -0.79 -7.01 10.50
CA ARG A 106 0.21 -8.05 10.16
C ARG A 106 -0.20 -8.99 9.01
N TYR A 107 -1.49 -9.04 8.69
CA TYR A 107 -2.02 -9.89 7.62
C TYR A 107 -3.09 -9.17 6.78
N ILE A 108 -2.81 -8.85 5.52
CA ILE A 108 -3.78 -8.33 4.55
C ILE A 108 -4.83 -9.40 4.18
N GLY A 109 -6.07 -8.99 3.90
CA GLY A 109 -7.16 -9.92 3.62
C GLY A 109 -7.80 -10.47 4.89
N ARG A 110 -8.40 -11.66 4.80
CA ARG A 110 -9.07 -12.31 5.95
C ARG A 110 -8.31 -13.55 6.42
N ILE A 111 -8.27 -13.76 7.73
CA ILE A 111 -8.04 -15.06 8.36
C ILE A 111 -9.39 -15.52 8.91
N LEU A 112 -9.89 -16.64 8.37
CA LEU A 112 -11.22 -17.14 8.66
C LEU A 112 -11.31 -17.60 10.12
N ASN A 113 -12.49 -17.41 10.70
CA ASN A 113 -12.80 -17.69 12.11
C ASN A 113 -11.86 -17.03 13.14
N ALA A 114 -11.07 -16.02 12.71
CA ALA A 114 -10.09 -15.33 13.53
C ALA A 114 -9.13 -16.31 14.23
N GLN A 115 -8.72 -17.38 13.54
CA GLN A 115 -7.75 -18.35 14.09
C GLN A 115 -6.98 -19.07 12.99
N TYR A 116 -5.84 -19.62 13.37
CA TYR A 116 -5.06 -20.55 12.54
C TYR A 116 -4.23 -21.49 13.42
N THR A 117 -3.69 -22.55 12.83
CA THR A 117 -2.76 -23.47 13.51
C THR A 117 -1.37 -23.31 12.93
N LEU A 118 -0.38 -23.08 13.78
CA LEU A 118 1.02 -22.95 13.40
C LEU A 118 1.86 -23.81 14.35
N GLU A 119 2.69 -24.70 13.78
CA GLU A 119 3.54 -25.64 14.52
C GLU A 119 2.76 -26.44 15.59
N GLY A 120 1.55 -26.88 15.25
CA GLY A 120 0.69 -27.67 16.15
C GLY A 120 -0.03 -26.88 17.24
N LYS A 121 0.15 -25.55 17.30
CA LYS A 121 -0.54 -24.66 18.24
C LYS A 121 -1.59 -23.82 17.52
N THR A 122 -2.81 -23.78 18.06
CA THR A 122 -3.86 -22.87 17.59
C THR A 122 -3.66 -21.48 18.19
N TYR A 123 -3.67 -20.47 17.33
CA TYR A 123 -3.64 -19.06 17.69
C TYR A 123 -5.01 -18.45 17.43
N HIS A 124 -5.54 -17.74 18.43
CA HIS A 124 -6.77 -16.97 18.30
C HIS A 124 -6.43 -15.49 18.12
N LEU A 125 -7.01 -14.89 17.10
CA LEU A 125 -6.82 -13.51 16.70
C LEU A 125 -8.01 -12.65 17.13
N GLN A 126 -7.82 -11.34 17.10
CA GLN A 126 -8.92 -10.41 17.28
C GLN A 126 -9.85 -10.43 16.06
N ALA A 127 -11.10 -10.88 16.25
CA ALA A 127 -12.14 -10.73 15.24
C ALA A 127 -12.58 -9.27 15.13
N ASN A 128 -12.57 -8.71 13.92
CA ASN A 128 -13.03 -7.36 13.61
C ASN A 128 -13.97 -7.31 12.38
N HIS A 129 -14.33 -8.48 11.85
CA HIS A 129 -15.29 -8.64 10.77
C HIS A 129 -16.63 -9.19 11.30
N SER A 130 -17.75 -8.82 10.67
CA SER A 130 -19.10 -9.19 11.13
C SER A 130 -19.37 -10.70 11.20
N LEU A 131 -18.64 -11.49 10.41
CA LEU A 131 -18.71 -12.96 10.41
C LEU A 131 -17.73 -13.63 11.39
N GLY A 132 -17.09 -12.87 12.28
CA GLY A 132 -16.14 -13.41 13.26
C GLY A 132 -14.76 -13.73 12.68
N HIS A 133 -14.37 -13.08 11.58
CA HIS A 133 -13.03 -13.21 10.98
C HIS A 133 -12.10 -12.09 11.45
N THR A 134 -10.80 -12.31 11.34
CA THR A 134 -9.81 -11.23 11.41
C THR A 134 -9.58 -10.71 10.00
N ALA A 135 -9.90 -9.44 9.76
CA ALA A 135 -9.66 -8.74 8.51
C ALA A 135 -8.52 -7.73 8.68
N HIS A 136 -7.62 -7.68 7.70
CA HIS A 136 -6.57 -6.68 7.58
C HIS A 136 -5.69 -6.54 8.83
N GLY A 137 -5.42 -7.64 9.53
CA GLY A 137 -4.55 -7.69 10.71
C GLY A 137 -5.21 -7.28 12.03
N GLY A 138 -6.52 -7.03 12.07
CA GLY A 138 -7.26 -6.67 13.29
C GLY A 138 -7.58 -5.19 13.39
N ASN A 139 -7.97 -4.72 14.58
CA ASN A 139 -8.29 -3.32 14.86
C ASN A 139 -7.76 -2.86 16.23
N PRO A 140 -6.84 -1.88 16.27
CA PRO A 140 -6.21 -1.21 15.13
C PRO A 140 -5.24 -2.14 14.36
N ASN A 141 -5.16 -1.97 13.04
CA ASN A 141 -4.16 -2.60 12.19
C ASN A 141 -2.95 -1.69 11.96
N PHE A 142 -1.97 -2.14 11.17
CA PHE A 142 -0.77 -1.35 10.87
C PHE A 142 -1.04 0.01 10.22
N GLY A 143 -2.14 0.14 9.48
CA GLY A 143 -2.59 1.41 8.90
C GLY A 143 -3.02 2.44 9.96
N ALA A 144 -3.41 1.99 11.14
CA ALA A 144 -3.81 2.85 12.25
C ALA A 144 -2.71 3.07 13.31
N ARG A 145 -1.46 2.71 12.98
CA ARG A 145 -0.29 2.80 13.89
C ARG A 145 0.65 3.95 13.53
N MET A 146 1.36 4.45 14.55
CA MET A 146 2.47 5.37 14.34
C MET A 146 3.74 4.62 13.93
N TRP A 147 4.23 4.96 12.74
CA TRP A 147 5.52 4.53 12.24
C TRP A 147 6.58 5.59 12.55
N LYS A 148 7.80 5.14 12.84
CA LYS A 148 8.96 6.00 13.02
C LYS A 148 9.68 6.17 11.69
N ALA A 149 9.81 7.41 11.20
CA ALA A 149 10.72 7.67 10.08
C ALA A 149 12.17 7.52 10.53
N THR A 150 12.89 6.60 9.88
CA THR A 150 14.30 6.28 10.17
C THR A 150 15.24 6.82 9.10
N HIS A 151 14.76 6.97 7.87
CA HIS A 151 15.50 7.59 6.77
C HIS A 151 14.57 8.49 5.95
N VAL A 152 15.06 9.68 5.58
CA VAL A 152 14.35 10.62 4.71
C VAL A 152 15.37 11.26 3.78
N SER A 153 15.10 11.20 2.48
CA SER A 153 15.88 11.84 1.43
C SER A 153 14.92 12.55 0.45
N PRO A 154 15.42 13.32 -0.52
CA PRO A 154 14.57 13.96 -1.52
C PRO A 154 13.70 13.00 -2.34
N SER A 155 14.12 11.74 -2.53
CA SER A 155 13.44 10.75 -3.36
C SER A 155 12.95 9.51 -2.59
N SER A 156 13.28 9.38 -1.31
CA SER A 156 12.96 8.18 -0.53
C SER A 156 12.63 8.45 0.93
N VAL A 157 11.77 7.63 1.52
CA VAL A 157 11.48 7.61 2.96
C VAL A 157 11.35 6.17 3.46
N THR A 158 12.04 5.86 4.56
CA THR A 158 11.92 4.59 5.28
C THR A 158 11.21 4.82 6.60
N LEU A 159 10.18 4.03 6.83
CA LEU A 159 9.32 4.04 8.02
C LEU A 159 9.44 2.69 8.72
N HIS A 160 9.58 2.69 10.04
CA HIS A 160 9.69 1.49 10.86
C HIS A 160 8.55 1.38 11.87
N TYR A 161 8.06 0.17 12.09
CA TYR A 161 7.10 -0.16 13.14
C TYR A 161 7.51 -1.44 13.86
N LEU A 162 7.32 -1.45 15.19
CA LEU A 162 7.43 -2.64 16.01
C LEU A 162 6.01 -3.09 16.37
N SER A 163 5.58 -4.22 15.83
CA SER A 163 4.36 -4.90 16.26
C SER A 163 4.73 -5.84 17.41
N PRO A 164 4.32 -5.56 18.66
CA PRO A 164 4.74 -6.36 19.80
C PRO A 164 4.13 -7.77 19.78
N ASP A 165 4.77 -8.71 20.48
CA ASP A 165 4.23 -10.05 20.71
C ASP A 165 2.80 -10.00 21.26
N GLY A 166 1.89 -10.74 20.63
CA GLY A 166 0.48 -10.80 21.00
C GLY A 166 -0.38 -9.68 20.42
N GLU A 167 0.16 -8.73 19.63
CA GLU A 167 -0.66 -7.70 18.99
C GLU A 167 -1.74 -8.35 18.11
N ASN A 168 -3.01 -8.05 18.42
CA ASN A 168 -4.19 -8.67 17.82
C ASN A 168 -4.19 -10.21 17.80
N GLY A 169 -3.41 -10.85 18.69
CA GLY A 169 -3.28 -12.29 18.82
C GLY A 169 -2.14 -12.92 18.01
N PHE A 170 -1.38 -12.15 17.23
CA PHE A 170 -0.24 -12.68 16.46
C PHE A 170 0.99 -12.87 17.37
N PRO A 171 1.69 -14.02 17.32
CA PRO A 171 2.88 -14.27 18.13
C PRO A 171 4.11 -13.53 17.61
N GLY A 172 5.05 -13.24 18.51
CA GLY A 172 6.35 -12.68 18.17
C GLY A 172 6.34 -11.16 18.04
N ASN A 173 7.38 -10.54 18.61
CA ASN A 173 7.74 -9.19 18.25
C ASN A 173 8.14 -9.21 16.77
N LEU A 174 7.57 -8.30 16.00
CA LEU A 174 7.82 -8.18 14.57
C LEU A 174 8.34 -6.78 14.29
N HIS A 175 9.60 -6.70 13.86
CA HIS A 175 10.25 -5.48 13.41
C HIS A 175 10.00 -5.33 11.91
N ILE A 176 9.33 -4.26 11.49
CA ILE A 176 8.96 -4.06 10.08
C ILE A 176 9.49 -2.72 9.63
N SER A 177 10.07 -2.68 8.44
CA SER A 177 10.37 -1.46 7.72
C SER A 177 9.66 -1.46 6.37
N VAL A 178 9.17 -0.28 5.97
CA VAL A 178 8.72 -0.02 4.61
C VAL A 178 9.47 1.18 4.05
N THR A 179 10.04 1.01 2.88
CA THR A 179 10.74 2.06 2.13
C THR A 179 9.96 2.41 0.89
N TYR A 180 9.62 3.69 0.75
CA TYR A 180 9.04 4.27 -0.45
C TYR A 180 10.11 5.04 -1.20
N THR A 181 10.30 4.75 -2.48
CA THR A 181 11.26 5.46 -3.33
C THR A 181 10.59 5.87 -4.63
N LEU A 182 10.81 7.12 -5.06
CA LEU A 182 10.53 7.54 -6.43
C LEU A 182 11.79 7.36 -7.28
N THR A 183 11.73 6.44 -8.23
CA THR A 183 12.85 6.12 -9.12
C THR A 183 12.89 7.07 -10.31
N GLU A 184 14.05 7.16 -10.98
CA GLU A 184 14.23 8.04 -12.13
C GLU A 184 13.50 7.58 -13.41
N ASP A 185 13.05 6.33 -13.44
CA ASP A 185 12.19 5.78 -14.50
C ASP A 185 10.69 5.89 -14.20
N ASN A 186 10.31 6.88 -13.36
CA ASN A 186 8.94 7.20 -12.98
C ASN A 186 8.19 6.05 -12.31
N ALA A 187 8.78 5.44 -11.29
CA ALA A 187 8.10 4.44 -10.49
C ALA A 187 8.03 4.82 -9.01
N LEU A 188 6.93 4.41 -8.36
CA LEU A 188 6.87 4.28 -6.91
C LEU A 188 7.28 2.85 -6.56
N ASP A 189 8.52 2.71 -6.08
CA ASP A 189 9.13 1.48 -5.57
C ASP A 189 8.83 1.38 -4.06
N ILE A 190 8.24 0.26 -3.66
CA ILE A 190 7.86 -0.04 -2.27
C ILE A 190 8.55 -1.34 -1.86
N ARG A 191 9.39 -1.26 -0.84
CA ARG A 191 10.08 -2.41 -0.26
C ARG A 191 9.69 -2.62 1.18
N TYR A 192 9.40 -3.87 1.52
CA TYR A 192 9.13 -4.32 2.87
C TYR A 192 10.26 -5.23 3.33
N GLU A 193 10.70 -5.02 4.56
CA GLU A 193 11.59 -5.94 5.26
C GLU A 193 11.04 -6.18 6.66
N ALA A 194 11.05 -7.43 7.11
CA ALA A 194 10.67 -7.74 8.49
C ALA A 194 11.44 -8.92 9.09
N THR A 195 11.64 -8.87 10.40
CA THR A 195 12.20 -9.97 11.21
C THR A 195 11.37 -10.17 12.46
N THR A 196 11.43 -11.38 13.04
CA THR A 196 10.66 -11.73 14.23
C THR A 196 11.49 -12.49 15.26
N ASP A 197 11.05 -12.51 16.52
CA ASP A 197 11.65 -13.30 17.59
C ASP A 197 10.89 -14.61 17.91
N LYS A 198 9.75 -14.85 17.25
CA LYS A 198 8.98 -16.11 17.32
C LYS A 198 8.35 -16.39 15.96
N THR A 199 8.23 -17.65 15.58
CA THR A 199 7.51 -18.02 14.34
C THR A 199 6.11 -17.37 14.32
N THR A 200 5.81 -16.65 13.26
CA THR A 200 4.53 -15.94 13.04
C THR A 200 4.05 -16.13 11.61
N VAL A 201 2.84 -15.66 11.30
CA VAL A 201 2.41 -15.41 9.93
C VAL A 201 2.51 -13.92 9.59
N LEU A 202 2.85 -13.60 8.34
CA LEU A 202 3.02 -12.25 7.82
C LEU A 202 2.53 -12.17 6.38
N ASN A 203 1.70 -11.17 6.09
CA ASN A 203 1.26 -10.84 4.74
C ASN A 203 1.01 -9.32 4.67
N LEU A 204 1.88 -8.59 3.98
CA LEU A 204 1.88 -7.13 3.93
C LEU A 204 1.41 -6.63 2.57
N CYS A 205 0.84 -5.43 2.54
CA CYS A 205 0.45 -4.79 1.29
C CYS A 205 0.34 -3.27 1.45
N ASN A 206 0.40 -2.53 0.33
CA ASN A 206 -0.05 -1.14 0.26
C ASN A 206 -1.47 -1.06 -0.32
N HIS A 207 -2.41 -0.47 0.42
CA HIS A 207 -3.82 -0.40 0.04
C HIS A 207 -4.18 0.94 -0.64
N SER A 208 -3.39 1.35 -1.63
CA SER A 208 -3.69 2.54 -2.44
C SER A 208 -4.90 2.31 -3.35
N PHE A 209 -5.79 3.30 -3.38
CA PHE A 209 -6.96 3.33 -4.27
C PHE A 209 -6.62 4.23 -5.45
N PHE A 210 -6.33 3.63 -6.60
CA PHE A 210 -5.88 4.34 -7.79
C PHE A 210 -7.03 4.72 -8.72
N ASN A 211 -6.94 5.91 -9.32
CA ASN A 211 -7.65 6.26 -10.53
C ASN A 211 -6.67 7.01 -11.44
N ILE A 212 -6.05 6.27 -12.35
CA ILE A 212 -4.94 6.77 -13.17
C ILE A 212 -5.35 7.82 -14.21
N SER A 213 -6.65 8.05 -14.43
CA SER A 213 -7.10 9.21 -15.20
C SER A 213 -6.72 10.55 -14.54
N GLY A 214 -6.49 10.54 -13.22
CA GLY A 214 -6.31 11.74 -12.40
C GLY A 214 -7.63 12.45 -12.05
N ASN A 215 -8.76 11.96 -12.55
CA ASN A 215 -10.08 12.48 -12.22
C ASN A 215 -10.76 11.59 -11.17
N LEU A 216 -10.42 11.82 -9.90
CA LEU A 216 -10.94 11.04 -8.77
C LEU A 216 -12.47 11.18 -8.54
N ASN A 217 -13.16 12.04 -9.29
CA ASN A 217 -14.63 12.17 -9.27
C ASN A 217 -15.34 11.22 -10.27
N GLN A 218 -14.60 10.45 -11.06
CA GLN A 218 -15.16 9.57 -12.10
C GLN A 218 -14.88 8.09 -11.81
N SER A 219 -15.72 7.23 -12.38
CA SER A 219 -15.53 5.78 -12.36
C SER A 219 -14.25 5.37 -13.11
N VAL A 220 -13.57 4.33 -12.64
CA VAL A 220 -12.43 3.71 -13.33
C VAL A 220 -12.85 2.73 -14.42
N GLU A 221 -14.15 2.45 -14.58
CA GLU A 221 -14.64 1.37 -15.45
C GLU A 221 -14.21 1.48 -16.92
N ASN A 222 -13.93 2.69 -17.42
CA ASN A 222 -13.45 2.89 -18.79
C ASN A 222 -11.96 2.58 -18.99
N GLN A 223 -11.22 2.29 -17.92
CA GLN A 223 -9.80 1.96 -17.98
C GLN A 223 -9.63 0.50 -18.42
N THR A 224 -8.60 0.26 -19.22
CA THR A 224 -8.24 -1.06 -19.74
C THR A 224 -7.25 -1.72 -18.78
N MET A 225 -7.48 -2.99 -18.44
CA MET A 225 -6.61 -3.74 -17.54
C MET A 225 -6.10 -5.02 -18.21
N TRP A 226 -4.92 -5.46 -17.78
CA TRP A 226 -4.34 -6.75 -18.08
C TRP A 226 -3.69 -7.33 -16.83
N VAL A 227 -3.76 -8.65 -16.67
CA VAL A 227 -3.18 -9.38 -15.52
C VAL A 227 -2.50 -10.64 -16.02
N ASP A 228 -1.26 -10.86 -15.59
CA ASP A 228 -0.47 -12.04 -15.92
C ASP A 228 -0.79 -13.21 -14.97
N ALA A 229 -1.98 -13.76 -15.13
CA ALA A 229 -2.49 -14.83 -14.28
C ALA A 229 -3.46 -15.73 -15.02
N ASP A 230 -3.29 -17.05 -14.86
CA ASP A 230 -4.21 -18.05 -15.40
C ASP A 230 -5.31 -18.47 -14.40
N TYR A 231 -5.15 -18.13 -13.12
CA TYR A 231 -6.07 -18.53 -12.04
C TYR A 231 -6.40 -17.39 -11.08
N PHE A 232 -7.50 -17.52 -10.36
CA PHE A 232 -7.88 -16.64 -9.26
C PHE A 232 -8.43 -17.45 -8.07
N SER A 233 -8.32 -16.89 -6.86
CA SER A 233 -8.89 -17.48 -5.65
C SER A 233 -10.40 -17.31 -5.58
N ALA A 234 -11.13 -18.42 -5.46
CA ALA A 234 -12.58 -18.43 -5.44
C ALA A 234 -13.16 -18.19 -4.04
N TYR A 235 -14.27 -17.48 -3.98
CA TYR A 235 -15.07 -17.29 -2.77
C TYR A 235 -16.28 -18.21 -2.69
N ASP A 236 -16.66 -18.52 -1.45
CA ASP A 236 -18.00 -19.01 -1.14
C ASP A 236 -19.04 -17.86 -1.13
N ARG A 237 -20.31 -18.20 -0.90
CA ARG A 237 -21.42 -17.23 -0.84
C ARG A 237 -21.28 -16.15 0.26
N ASN A 238 -20.41 -16.37 1.25
CA ASN A 238 -20.15 -15.44 2.35
C ASN A 238 -18.91 -14.57 2.08
N LYS A 239 -18.33 -14.63 0.88
CA LYS A 239 -17.06 -13.98 0.53
C LYS A 239 -15.88 -14.52 1.37
N CYS A 240 -15.92 -15.79 1.74
CA CYS A 240 -14.80 -16.49 2.38
C CYS A 240 -14.02 -17.25 1.30
N VAL A 241 -12.69 -17.12 1.28
CA VAL A 241 -11.87 -17.87 0.34
C VAL A 241 -12.06 -19.37 0.58
N THR A 242 -12.18 -20.13 -0.49
CA THR A 242 -12.44 -21.57 -0.43
C THR A 242 -11.16 -22.41 -0.35
N GLY A 243 -10.01 -21.79 -0.62
CA GLY A 243 -8.76 -22.50 -0.89
C GLY A 243 -8.58 -22.90 -2.36
N GLU A 244 -9.65 -22.87 -3.17
CA GLU A 244 -9.59 -23.27 -4.58
C GLU A 244 -9.06 -22.14 -5.47
N LEU A 245 -8.25 -22.52 -6.47
CA LEU A 245 -7.85 -21.66 -7.57
C LEU A 245 -8.65 -22.05 -8.82
N TRP A 246 -9.50 -21.15 -9.30
CA TRP A 246 -10.31 -21.37 -10.50
C TRP A 246 -9.62 -20.75 -11.72
N PRO A 247 -9.73 -21.36 -12.91
CA PRO A 247 -9.17 -20.78 -14.12
C PRO A 247 -9.88 -19.48 -14.46
N VAL A 248 -9.12 -18.48 -14.92
CA VAL A 248 -9.72 -17.24 -15.45
C VAL A 248 -10.31 -17.46 -16.84
N ALA A 249 -9.80 -18.44 -17.59
CA ALA A 249 -10.16 -18.70 -18.97
C ALA A 249 -11.68 -18.83 -19.18
N SER A 250 -12.21 -18.10 -20.16
CA SER A 250 -13.64 -18.10 -20.48
C SER A 250 -14.55 -17.61 -19.32
N THR A 251 -14.01 -16.80 -18.41
CA THR A 251 -14.78 -16.12 -17.36
C THR A 251 -14.64 -14.60 -17.48
N PRO A 252 -15.52 -13.82 -16.82
CA PRO A 252 -15.36 -12.37 -16.70
C PRO A 252 -14.05 -11.90 -16.05
N LEU A 253 -13.30 -12.79 -15.39
CA LEU A 253 -12.02 -12.47 -14.74
C LEU A 253 -10.80 -12.70 -15.67
N ASP A 254 -11.03 -13.06 -16.94
CA ASP A 254 -9.97 -13.29 -17.93
C ASP A 254 -9.35 -11.98 -18.45
N PHE A 255 -8.40 -11.44 -17.68
CA PHE A 255 -7.61 -10.27 -18.06
C PHE A 255 -6.31 -10.61 -18.80
N ARG A 256 -6.14 -11.85 -19.28
CA ARG A 256 -4.96 -12.23 -20.09
C ARG A 256 -4.99 -11.57 -21.46
N ILE A 257 -6.20 -11.26 -21.95
CA ILE A 257 -6.44 -10.37 -23.07
C ILE A 257 -6.94 -9.04 -22.52
N PRO A 258 -6.25 -7.92 -22.77
CA PRO A 258 -6.64 -6.64 -22.19
C PRO A 258 -8.00 -6.16 -22.68
N HIS A 259 -8.84 -5.73 -21.75
CA HIS A 259 -10.17 -5.18 -22.02
C HIS A 259 -10.55 -4.16 -20.95
N LYS A 260 -11.63 -3.40 -21.17
CA LYS A 260 -12.06 -2.37 -20.20
C LYS A 260 -12.69 -3.05 -19.00
N LEU A 261 -12.48 -2.50 -17.81
CA LEU A 261 -13.15 -2.99 -16.60
C LEU A 261 -14.68 -3.08 -16.81
N ALA A 262 -15.28 -2.09 -17.49
CA ALA A 262 -16.71 -2.03 -17.81
C ALA A 262 -17.26 -3.24 -18.60
N ASP A 263 -16.43 -3.89 -19.41
CA ASP A 263 -16.90 -4.86 -20.41
C ASP A 263 -17.53 -6.10 -19.77
N HIS A 264 -17.04 -6.49 -18.59
CA HIS A 264 -17.42 -7.75 -17.95
C HIS A 264 -17.77 -7.63 -16.45
N ILE A 265 -17.50 -6.49 -15.81
CA ILE A 265 -17.66 -6.30 -14.35
C ILE A 265 -19.10 -6.48 -13.83
N ASN A 266 -20.10 -6.41 -14.71
CA ASN A 266 -21.52 -6.59 -14.39
C ASN A 266 -22.13 -7.86 -15.01
N ASN A 267 -21.29 -8.76 -15.54
CA ASN A 267 -21.78 -10.05 -16.06
C ASN A 267 -22.41 -10.86 -14.93
N ASP A 268 -23.46 -11.61 -15.25
CA ASP A 268 -24.07 -12.56 -14.31
C ASP A 268 -23.16 -13.78 -14.12
N TYR A 269 -22.19 -13.63 -13.23
CA TYR A 269 -21.22 -14.65 -12.87
C TYR A 269 -21.12 -14.72 -11.35
N GLY A 270 -21.22 -15.93 -10.79
CA GLY A 270 -21.37 -16.13 -9.35
C GLY A 270 -20.34 -15.38 -8.50
N GLN A 271 -19.06 -15.39 -8.91
CA GLN A 271 -17.99 -14.69 -8.19
C GLN A 271 -18.13 -13.15 -8.26
N LEU A 272 -18.56 -12.58 -9.39
CA LEU A 272 -18.82 -11.14 -9.49
C LEU A 272 -20.03 -10.72 -8.64
N ASN A 273 -21.08 -11.56 -8.62
CA ASN A 273 -22.27 -11.30 -7.83
C ASN A 273 -21.99 -11.28 -6.32
N ILE A 274 -21.04 -12.11 -5.83
CA ILE A 274 -20.64 -12.13 -4.42
C ILE A 274 -20.00 -10.80 -3.98
N VAL A 275 -19.26 -10.12 -4.87
CA VAL A 275 -18.45 -8.95 -4.52
C VAL A 275 -18.87 -7.64 -5.20
N ASN A 276 -19.90 -7.70 -6.05
CA ASN A 276 -20.42 -6.58 -6.82
C ASN A 276 -19.37 -5.90 -7.73
N GLY A 277 -18.56 -6.70 -8.42
CA GLY A 277 -17.50 -6.26 -9.32
C GLY A 277 -16.26 -7.14 -9.22
N TYR A 278 -15.06 -6.56 -9.29
CA TYR A 278 -13.82 -7.29 -8.99
C TYR A 278 -13.36 -7.00 -7.55
N ASP A 279 -13.01 -8.06 -6.83
CA ASP A 279 -12.51 -8.04 -5.45
C ASP A 279 -11.82 -9.39 -5.13
N HIS A 280 -11.00 -9.87 -6.07
CA HIS A 280 -10.41 -11.22 -6.06
C HIS A 280 -8.88 -11.13 -6.11
N ALA A 281 -8.21 -12.18 -5.66
CA ALA A 281 -6.77 -12.35 -5.86
C ALA A 281 -6.49 -13.26 -7.05
N TRP A 282 -5.77 -12.73 -8.04
CA TRP A 282 -5.22 -13.47 -9.18
C TRP A 282 -3.89 -14.11 -8.77
N ALA A 283 -3.70 -15.37 -9.12
CA ALA A 283 -2.47 -16.11 -8.91
C ALA A 283 -1.48 -15.75 -10.03
N LEU A 284 -0.41 -15.03 -9.68
CA LEU A 284 0.54 -14.52 -10.67
C LEU A 284 1.38 -15.65 -11.28
N ASN A 285 1.66 -15.56 -12.57
CA ASN A 285 2.42 -16.56 -13.31
C ASN A 285 3.93 -16.57 -12.98
N HIS A 286 4.43 -15.49 -12.36
CA HIS A 286 5.85 -15.29 -12.05
C HIS A 286 6.09 -14.92 -10.58
N PRO A 287 5.64 -15.75 -9.61
CA PRO A 287 5.84 -15.47 -8.19
C PRO A 287 7.34 -15.36 -7.87
N GLY A 288 7.72 -14.36 -7.06
CA GLY A 288 9.12 -14.11 -6.70
C GLY A 288 9.98 -13.48 -7.80
N ASN A 289 9.43 -13.16 -8.97
CA ASN A 289 10.18 -12.56 -10.08
C ASN A 289 9.54 -11.26 -10.58
N ASP A 290 10.04 -10.14 -10.07
CA ASP A 290 9.61 -8.79 -10.39
C ASP A 290 10.27 -8.20 -11.66
N THR A 291 10.93 -9.03 -12.48
CA THR A 291 11.43 -8.60 -13.81
C THR A 291 10.34 -8.63 -14.88
N HIS A 292 9.20 -9.25 -14.60
CA HIS A 292 8.04 -9.32 -15.49
C HIS A 292 6.91 -8.44 -14.95
N VAL A 293 6.13 -7.86 -15.86
CA VAL A 293 4.94 -7.09 -15.50
C VAL A 293 3.88 -8.07 -14.99
N ALA A 294 3.44 -7.92 -13.75
CA ALA A 294 2.41 -8.76 -13.13
C ALA A 294 0.98 -8.32 -13.55
N ALA A 295 0.79 -7.01 -13.70
CA ALA A 295 -0.46 -6.43 -14.17
C ALA A 295 -0.20 -5.02 -14.73
N TRP A 296 -1.13 -4.51 -15.54
CA TRP A 296 -1.14 -3.09 -15.87
C TRP A 296 -2.56 -2.56 -16.03
N ILE A 297 -2.70 -1.26 -15.83
CA ILE A 297 -3.92 -0.51 -16.12
C ILE A 297 -3.60 0.71 -16.98
N TYR A 298 -4.51 1.04 -17.90
CA TYR A 298 -4.35 2.10 -18.88
C TYR A 298 -5.60 2.97 -18.99
N ASP A 299 -5.41 4.29 -19.00
CA ASP A 299 -6.46 5.27 -19.28
C ASP A 299 -6.16 5.97 -20.61
N GLU A 300 -6.99 5.68 -21.62
CA GLU A 300 -6.81 6.19 -23.00
C GLU A 300 -6.82 7.72 -23.07
N LYS A 301 -7.67 8.36 -22.26
CA LYS A 301 -7.89 9.81 -22.31
C LYS A 301 -6.66 10.57 -21.83
N SER A 302 -6.14 10.23 -20.65
CA SER A 302 -4.91 10.82 -20.12
C SER A 302 -3.65 10.26 -20.79
N GLY A 303 -3.72 9.05 -21.34
CA GLY A 303 -2.55 8.34 -21.85
C GLY A 303 -1.66 7.77 -20.74
N ARG A 304 -2.07 7.83 -19.48
CA ARG A 304 -1.31 7.21 -18.38
C ARG A 304 -1.49 5.70 -18.44
N LYS A 305 -0.39 4.98 -18.32
CA LYS A 305 -0.32 3.54 -18.06
C LYS A 305 0.43 3.32 -16.75
N MET A 306 -0.11 2.48 -15.88
CA MET A 306 0.57 2.01 -14.68
C MET A 306 0.87 0.53 -14.83
N GLU A 307 2.16 0.19 -14.85
CA GLU A 307 2.67 -1.18 -14.86
C GLU A 307 3.04 -1.57 -13.42
N ILE A 308 2.69 -2.79 -13.04
CA ILE A 308 2.87 -3.31 -11.69
C ILE A 308 3.86 -4.47 -11.77
N TYR A 309 4.92 -4.39 -10.99
CA TYR A 309 5.91 -5.46 -10.81
C TYR A 309 5.92 -5.86 -9.34
N THR A 310 6.09 -7.15 -9.06
CA THR A 310 6.12 -7.61 -7.67
C THR A 310 6.81 -8.96 -7.51
N THR A 311 7.34 -9.20 -6.31
CA THR A 311 7.79 -10.52 -5.86
C THR A 311 6.66 -11.35 -5.24
N GLU A 312 5.50 -10.77 -4.97
CA GLU A 312 4.38 -11.45 -4.35
C GLU A 312 3.77 -12.53 -5.27
N PRO A 313 3.16 -13.59 -4.72
CA PRO A 313 2.59 -14.66 -5.52
C PRO A 313 1.19 -14.34 -6.06
N ALA A 314 0.53 -13.31 -5.54
CA ALA A 314 -0.79 -12.91 -5.97
C ALA A 314 -0.94 -11.39 -6.04
N ILE A 315 -1.94 -10.96 -6.79
CA ILE A 315 -2.42 -9.57 -6.78
C ILE A 315 -3.93 -9.57 -6.54
N HIS A 316 -4.34 -8.96 -5.43
CA HIS A 316 -5.74 -8.72 -5.12
C HIS A 316 -6.21 -7.42 -5.76
N ILE A 317 -7.17 -7.53 -6.67
CA ILE A 317 -7.70 -6.37 -7.41
C ILE A 317 -9.12 -6.09 -6.94
N TYR A 318 -9.30 -4.90 -6.38
CA TYR A 318 -10.57 -4.43 -5.85
C TYR A 318 -10.99 -3.13 -6.52
N THR A 319 -12.10 -3.17 -7.27
CA THR A 319 -12.61 -2.01 -8.03
C THR A 319 -13.44 -1.04 -7.20
N GLY A 320 -13.18 -0.88 -5.90
CA GLY A 320 -13.84 0.16 -5.11
C GLY A 320 -15.36 -0.04 -4.99
N ASN A 321 -15.85 -1.29 -4.99
CA ASN A 321 -17.28 -1.63 -5.01
C ASN A 321 -18.03 -1.13 -3.74
N GLY A 322 -17.31 -0.86 -2.66
CA GLY A 322 -17.82 -0.29 -1.41
C GLY A 322 -17.82 1.24 -1.37
N LEU A 323 -17.23 1.93 -2.36
CA LEU A 323 -17.27 3.39 -2.45
C LEU A 323 -18.70 3.84 -2.79
N LYS A 324 -19.19 4.86 -2.07
CA LYS A 324 -20.60 5.29 -2.15
C LYS A 324 -20.76 6.80 -2.33
N GLY A 325 -19.69 7.55 -2.58
CA GLY A 325 -19.74 9.01 -2.67
C GLY A 325 -20.14 9.72 -1.36
N LYS A 326 -19.93 9.06 -0.21
CA LYS A 326 -20.32 9.60 1.11
C LYS A 326 -19.15 10.16 1.91
N VAL A 327 -17.95 9.68 1.64
CA VAL A 327 -16.73 10.08 2.35
C VAL A 327 -16.07 11.20 1.55
N LYS A 328 -15.87 12.34 2.22
CA LYS A 328 -15.21 13.51 1.64
C LYS A 328 -13.70 13.29 1.67
N GLY A 329 -13.09 13.17 0.50
CA GLY A 329 -11.64 13.03 0.31
C GLY A 329 -10.95 14.35 0.01
N LYS A 330 -9.75 14.24 -0.58
CA LYS A 330 -8.94 15.38 -1.03
C LYS A 330 -9.73 16.28 -1.99
N ASN A 331 -9.47 17.59 -1.94
CA ASN A 331 -10.08 18.59 -2.83
C ASN A 331 -11.62 18.59 -2.83
N ASN A 332 -12.23 18.22 -1.70
CA ASN A 332 -13.68 18.08 -1.54
C ASN A 332 -14.32 17.03 -2.50
N ILE A 333 -13.52 16.10 -3.01
CA ILE A 333 -13.99 15.01 -3.88
C ILE A 333 -14.69 13.95 -3.04
N TYR A 334 -15.87 13.52 -3.47
CA TYR A 334 -16.57 12.39 -2.88
C TYR A 334 -16.35 11.18 -3.79
N TYR A 335 -15.57 10.20 -3.35
CA TYR A 335 -15.18 9.08 -4.20
C TYR A 335 -16.39 8.24 -4.61
N PRO A 336 -16.74 8.18 -5.91
CA PRO A 336 -17.96 7.54 -6.37
C PRO A 336 -17.84 6.02 -6.31
N PHE A 337 -18.96 5.32 -6.50
CA PHE A 337 -18.97 3.89 -6.74
C PHE A 337 -18.04 3.54 -7.90
N ARG A 338 -17.14 2.58 -7.68
CA ARG A 338 -16.07 2.21 -8.61
C ARG A 338 -15.21 3.39 -9.08
N GLY A 339 -15.03 4.37 -8.20
CA GLY A 339 -14.21 5.56 -8.47
C GLY A 339 -12.70 5.32 -8.41
N ALA A 340 -12.27 4.14 -7.97
CA ALA A 340 -10.88 3.75 -7.86
C ALA A 340 -10.73 2.22 -7.90
N VAL A 341 -9.52 1.76 -8.16
CA VAL A 341 -9.10 0.36 -8.13
C VAL A 341 -7.86 0.19 -7.23
N CYS A 342 -7.85 -0.84 -6.40
CA CYS A 342 -6.69 -1.23 -5.61
C CYS A 342 -5.96 -2.37 -6.32
N PHE A 343 -4.63 -2.36 -6.23
CA PHE A 343 -3.74 -3.38 -6.77
C PHE A 343 -2.87 -3.91 -5.62
N GLU A 344 -3.46 -4.78 -4.82
CA GLU A 344 -2.88 -5.25 -3.58
C GLU A 344 -2.00 -6.48 -3.86
N THR A 345 -0.71 -6.27 -4.10
CA THR A 345 0.27 -7.35 -4.22
C THR A 345 0.49 -7.99 -2.84
N CYS A 346 0.24 -9.30 -2.74
CA CYS A 346 0.24 -10.02 -1.47
C CYS A 346 0.22 -11.54 -1.67
N HIS A 347 0.26 -12.28 -0.57
CA HIS A 347 -0.17 -13.68 -0.53
C HIS A 347 -1.70 -13.78 -0.45
N PHE A 348 -2.26 -14.95 -0.78
CA PHE A 348 -3.71 -15.18 -0.70
C PHE A 348 -4.27 -14.97 0.71
N GLN A 349 -5.55 -14.64 0.76
CA GLN A 349 -6.26 -14.58 2.04
C GLN A 349 -6.30 -15.98 2.66
N ASP A 350 -6.28 -16.03 3.98
CA ASP A 350 -6.40 -17.27 4.76
C ASP A 350 -5.35 -18.35 4.45
N SER A 351 -4.20 -18.03 3.83
CA SER A 351 -3.11 -18.98 3.59
C SER A 351 -2.69 -19.79 4.84
N PRO A 352 -2.66 -19.25 6.08
CA PRO A 352 -2.39 -20.05 7.28
C PRO A 352 -3.33 -21.24 7.50
N ASN A 353 -4.52 -21.21 6.91
CA ASN A 353 -5.52 -22.28 6.98
C ASN A 353 -5.66 -23.05 5.65
N ASN A 354 -4.92 -22.66 4.60
CA ASN A 354 -5.01 -23.23 3.26
C ASN A 354 -3.61 -23.68 2.79
N PRO A 355 -3.16 -24.89 3.17
CA PRO A 355 -1.78 -25.34 2.96
C PRO A 355 -1.36 -25.49 1.49
N GLN A 356 -2.31 -25.48 0.55
CA GLN A 356 -1.99 -25.43 -0.89
C GLN A 356 -1.56 -24.04 -1.38
N PHE A 357 -1.84 -22.97 -0.63
CA PHE A 357 -1.38 -21.63 -0.97
C PHE A 357 0.07 -21.43 -0.54
N PRO A 358 0.80 -20.50 -1.19
CA PRO A 358 2.13 -20.09 -0.74
C PRO A 358 2.13 -19.74 0.76
N SER A 359 3.13 -20.25 1.47
CA SER A 359 3.28 -20.05 2.92
C SER A 359 3.43 -18.57 3.24
N THR A 360 2.81 -18.16 4.34
CA THR A 360 2.98 -16.82 4.95
C THR A 360 3.74 -16.90 6.27
N THR A 361 4.31 -18.05 6.59
CA THR A 361 5.08 -18.26 7.82
C THR A 361 6.42 -17.53 7.73
N LEU A 362 6.80 -16.87 8.82
CA LEU A 362 8.11 -16.24 9.01
C LEU A 362 8.75 -16.81 10.28
N HIS A 363 9.92 -17.40 10.14
CA HIS A 363 10.71 -17.93 11.26
C HIS A 363 11.72 -16.90 11.81
N PRO A 364 12.19 -17.03 13.07
CA PRO A 364 13.11 -16.05 13.68
C PRO A 364 14.49 -15.92 13.01
N ASP A 365 14.91 -16.95 12.27
CA ASP A 365 16.15 -17.00 11.51
C ASP A 365 16.02 -16.50 10.07
N GLU A 366 14.83 -16.04 9.68
CA GLU A 366 14.53 -15.53 8.36
C GLU A 366 14.34 -14.00 8.36
N THR A 367 14.61 -13.40 7.20
CA THR A 367 14.20 -12.02 6.91
C THR A 367 13.14 -12.08 5.83
N PHE A 368 11.93 -11.63 6.15
CA PHE A 368 10.90 -11.39 5.15
C PHE A 368 11.33 -10.24 4.25
N THR A 369 11.22 -10.41 2.94
CA THR A 369 11.35 -9.34 1.97
C THR A 369 10.18 -9.38 0.99
N SER A 370 9.69 -8.21 0.61
CA SER A 370 8.68 -8.06 -0.44
C SER A 370 8.90 -6.76 -1.20
N HIS A 371 8.68 -6.80 -2.50
CA HIS A 371 8.89 -5.69 -3.40
C HIS A 371 7.69 -5.50 -4.31
N THR A 372 7.27 -4.25 -4.46
CA THR A 372 6.21 -3.83 -5.38
C THR A 372 6.61 -2.53 -6.05
N VAL A 373 6.46 -2.46 -7.37
CA VAL A 373 6.77 -1.28 -8.16
C VAL A 373 5.53 -0.88 -8.94
N TYR A 374 5.08 0.37 -8.75
CA TYR A 374 4.10 1.02 -9.60
C TYR A 374 4.82 1.95 -10.58
N LYS A 375 5.04 1.49 -11.80
CA LYS A 375 5.76 2.23 -12.85
C LYS A 375 4.80 2.96 -13.78
N PHE A 376 5.08 4.23 -14.04
CA PHE A 376 4.22 5.08 -14.85
C PHE A 376 4.84 5.36 -16.22
N VAL A 377 4.08 5.00 -17.25
CA VAL A 377 4.46 5.18 -18.66
C VAL A 377 3.38 6.02 -19.35
N ASN A 378 3.80 6.99 -20.16
CA ASN A 378 2.88 7.76 -20.99
C ASN A 378 2.82 7.16 -22.39
N VAL A 379 1.64 6.69 -22.78
CA VAL A 379 1.33 6.25 -24.14
C VAL A 379 0.78 7.46 -24.90
N ARG A 380 1.49 7.86 -25.96
CA ARG A 380 1.16 9.04 -26.76
C ARG A 380 -0.02 8.79 -27.70
#